data_AF-A0A2L2T3S0-F1
#
_entry.id   AF-A0A2L2T3S0-F1
#
_cell.length_a   1.000
_cell.length_b   1.000
_cell.length_c   1.000
_cell.angle_alpha   90.00
_cell.angle_beta   90.00
_cell.angle_gamma   90.00
#
_symmetry.space_group_name_H-M   'P 1'
#
loop_
_entity.id
_entity.type
_entity.pdbx_description
1 polymer ?
#
loop_
_entity_poly.entity_id
_entity_poly.type
_entity_poly.pdbx_seq_one_letter_code
_entity_poly.pdbx_strand_id
1 'polypeptide(L)'
;MKLCLALALVSLLGVVGAGGSGARLVTVIWSTGERSLTYQDTEGTSHPIGGKLDGCQTTIFDWIDEICLSETKRNAHLSYTDGGERCFGQSSRSNVTCGTNVTCDITFFTETECNWKWAAGFDSSDTKTRTVEIEGR
;
A
#
# COMPACT_ATOMS: atom_id res chain seq x y z
N MET A 1 29.88 -4.71 19.56
CA MET A 1 28.69 -4.30 20.32
C MET A 1 27.48 -4.55 19.43
N LYS A 2 26.82 -5.70 19.61
CA LYS A 2 25.59 -6.10 18.90
C LYS A 2 24.42 -5.45 19.64
N LEU A 3 24.08 -4.23 19.25
CA LEU A 3 22.87 -3.56 19.73
C LEU A 3 21.69 -4.19 19.00
N CYS A 4 20.84 -4.83 19.78
CA CYS A 4 19.66 -5.58 19.36
C CYS A 4 18.84 -4.78 18.34
N LEU A 5 18.88 -5.23 17.10
CA LEU A 5 18.03 -4.84 15.99
C LEU A 5 16.61 -5.40 16.24
N ALA A 6 15.95 -4.90 17.27
CA ALA A 6 14.61 -5.29 17.68
C ALA A 6 13.83 -4.04 18.11
N LEU A 7 13.88 -3.00 17.27
CA LEU A 7 12.97 -1.87 17.37
C LEU A 7 11.64 -2.31 16.74
N ALA A 8 10.88 -2.99 17.58
CA ALA A 8 9.43 -2.93 17.63
C ALA A 8 8.70 -3.15 16.29
N LEU A 9 8.57 -4.44 15.93
CA LEU A 9 7.27 -4.97 15.53
C LEU A 9 6.27 -4.64 16.65
N VAL A 10 5.81 -3.38 16.73
CA VAL A 10 4.67 -3.01 17.57
C VAL A 10 3.49 -3.72 16.93
N SER A 11 3.20 -4.90 17.44
CA SER A 11 1.88 -5.45 17.73
C SER A 11 0.68 -4.72 17.09
N LEU A 12 0.66 -4.63 15.76
CA LEU A 12 -0.56 -4.40 14.97
C LEU A 12 -1.41 -5.69 14.87
N LEU A 13 -0.97 -6.77 15.54
CA LEU A 13 -1.71 -8.02 15.75
C LEU A 13 -3.02 -7.87 16.57
N GLY A 14 -3.40 -6.64 16.95
CA GLY A 14 -4.60 -6.35 17.75
C GLY A 14 -5.85 -5.92 16.98
N VAL A 15 -5.81 -5.80 15.65
CA VAL A 15 -7.02 -5.57 14.82
C VAL A 15 -7.47 -6.86 14.13
N VAL A 16 -7.55 -7.94 14.92
CA VAL A 16 -8.41 -9.10 14.62
C VAL A 16 -9.77 -8.87 15.27
N GLY A 17 -10.51 -7.90 14.73
CA GLY A 17 -11.94 -7.78 14.91
C GLY A 17 -12.61 -8.32 13.65
N ALA A 18 -13.22 -9.49 13.78
CA ALA A 18 -13.96 -10.21 12.73
C ALA A 18 -14.92 -9.30 11.93
N GLY A 19 -14.93 -9.44 10.60
CA GLY A 19 -16.03 -8.95 9.76
C GLY A 19 -15.69 -8.14 8.51
N GLY A 20 -14.43 -8.05 8.09
CA GLY A 20 -14.06 -7.45 6.80
C GLY A 20 -13.42 -8.48 5.88
N SER A 21 -14.22 -9.24 5.14
CA SER A 21 -13.75 -10.21 4.13
C SER A 21 -13.20 -9.49 2.89
N GLY A 22 -12.08 -8.77 3.03
CA GLY A 22 -11.53 -7.98 1.93
C GLY A 22 -10.09 -7.55 2.18
N ALA A 23 -9.35 -7.40 1.08
CA ALA A 23 -8.00 -6.86 1.14
C ALA A 23 -8.03 -5.38 1.61
N ARG A 24 -6.97 -4.93 2.26
CA ARG A 24 -6.85 -3.54 2.71
C ARG A 24 -5.42 -3.01 2.61
N LEU A 25 -5.27 -1.70 2.47
CA LEU A 25 -4.00 -1.01 2.63
C LEU A 25 -4.02 -0.22 3.94
N VAL A 26 -2.88 -0.22 4.62
CA VAL A 26 -2.69 0.53 5.87
C VAL A 26 -1.48 1.41 5.69
N THR A 27 -1.66 2.71 5.87
CA THR A 27 -0.52 3.64 5.98
C THR A 27 -0.32 4.04 7.43
N VAL A 28 0.93 4.20 7.83
CA VAL A 28 1.31 4.73 9.13
C VAL A 28 2.31 5.86 8.91
N ILE A 29 2.06 7.01 9.52
CA ILE A 29 2.97 8.14 9.57
C ILE A 29 3.29 8.39 11.05
N TRP A 30 4.54 8.20 11.43
CA TRP A 30 5.00 8.46 12.79
C TRP A 30 5.32 9.93 12.96
N SER A 31 5.17 10.46 14.17
CA SER A 31 5.54 11.84 14.51
C SER A 31 7.04 12.14 14.31
N THR A 32 7.87 11.10 14.16
CA THR A 32 9.29 11.18 13.79
C THR A 32 9.52 11.41 12.29
N GLY A 33 8.47 11.35 11.47
CA GLY A 33 8.53 11.50 10.01
C GLY A 33 8.70 10.19 9.25
N GLU A 34 8.88 9.06 9.95
CA GLU A 34 8.86 7.74 9.33
C GLU A 34 7.49 7.44 8.71
N ARG A 35 7.47 6.64 7.65
CA ARG A 35 6.27 6.31 6.88
C ARG A 35 6.29 4.84 6.49
N SER A 36 5.12 4.22 6.48
CA SER A 36 4.95 2.85 6.00
C SER A 36 3.62 2.69 5.28
N LEU A 37 3.65 1.79 4.31
CA LEU A 37 2.53 1.25 3.57
C LEU A 37 2.58 -0.26 3.69
N THR A 38 1.49 -0.85 4.15
CA THR A 38 1.32 -2.29 4.29
C THR A 38 0.07 -2.71 3.54
N TYR A 39 0.20 -3.68 2.65
CA TYR A 39 -0.93 -4.40 2.08
C TYR A 39 -1.30 -5.57 2.98
N GLN A 40 -2.59 -5.74 3.26
CA GLN A 40 -3.10 -6.92 3.93
C GLN A 40 -4.02 -7.64 2.97
N ASP A 41 -3.69 -8.89 2.67
CA ASP A 41 -4.48 -9.71 1.76
C ASP A 41 -5.80 -10.17 2.38
N THR A 42 -6.59 -10.90 1.60
CA THR A 42 -7.88 -11.44 2.02
C THR A 42 -7.78 -12.49 3.13
N GLU A 43 -6.59 -13.05 3.36
CA GLU A 43 -6.30 -13.97 4.45
C GLU A 43 -5.86 -13.23 5.73
N GLY A 44 -5.66 -11.91 5.64
CA GLY A 44 -5.17 -11.07 6.72
C GLY A 44 -3.65 -11.05 6.86
N THR A 45 -2.91 -11.67 5.94
CA THR A 45 -1.44 -11.65 5.94
C THR A 45 -0.95 -10.26 5.56
N SER A 46 0.00 -9.74 6.33
CA SER A 46 0.57 -8.39 6.12
C SER A 46 1.83 -8.44 5.26
N HIS A 47 1.83 -7.69 4.17
CA HIS A 47 2.90 -7.55 3.20
C HIS A 47 3.41 -6.10 3.22
N PRO A 48 4.56 -5.83 3.87
CA PRO A 48 5.12 -4.49 3.94
C PRO A 48 5.62 -4.07 2.55
N ILE A 49 5.11 -2.96 2.03
CA ILE A 49 5.42 -2.49 0.68
C ILE A 49 6.60 -1.52 0.70
N GLY A 50 6.56 -0.53 1.60
CA GLY A 50 7.58 0.53 1.66
C GLY A 50 7.06 1.78 2.37
N GLY A 51 7.81 2.89 2.26
CA GLY A 51 7.47 4.16 2.93
C GLY A 51 6.95 5.27 2.02
N LYS A 52 6.84 5.03 0.70
CA LYS A 52 6.30 6.02 -0.24
C LYS A 52 4.77 5.98 -0.17
N LEU A 53 4.18 7.10 0.24
CA LEU A 53 2.72 7.23 0.41
C LEU A 53 2.05 8.06 -0.68
N ASP A 54 2.79 8.58 -1.66
CA ASP A 54 2.20 9.31 -2.78
C ASP A 54 2.87 8.94 -4.10
N GLY A 55 2.06 8.76 -5.14
CA GLY A 55 2.45 8.18 -6.41
C GLY A 55 2.56 6.66 -6.36
N CYS A 56 3.29 6.09 -7.32
CA CYS A 56 3.35 4.65 -7.50
C CYS A 56 4.74 4.08 -7.28
N GLN A 57 4.75 2.82 -6.88
CA GLN A 57 5.95 2.07 -6.59
C GLN A 57 5.75 0.61 -6.96
N THR A 58 6.76 0.06 -7.60
CA THR A 58 6.89 -1.39 -7.77
C THR A 58 7.14 -2.03 -6.41
N THR A 59 6.78 -3.30 -6.28
CA THR A 59 6.99 -4.04 -5.05
C THR A 59 8.13 -5.06 -5.20
N ILE A 60 8.60 -5.60 -4.08
CA ILE A 60 9.53 -6.74 -4.07
C ILE A 60 8.81 -8.09 -4.26
N PHE A 61 7.48 -8.09 -4.25
CA PHE A 61 6.66 -9.28 -4.36
C PHE A 61 6.46 -9.63 -5.83
N ASP A 62 6.66 -10.88 -6.20
CA ASP A 62 6.53 -11.39 -7.56
C ASP A 62 5.08 -11.44 -8.07
N TRP A 63 4.11 -11.35 -7.15
CA TRP A 63 2.68 -11.32 -7.46
C TRP A 63 2.08 -9.91 -7.48
N ILE A 64 2.77 -8.87 -7.01
CA ILE A 64 2.32 -7.46 -7.11
C ILE A 64 3.26 -6.68 -8.02
N ASP A 65 2.74 -6.21 -9.15
CA ASP A 65 3.49 -5.41 -10.12
C ASP A 65 3.73 -4.00 -9.56
N GLU A 66 2.65 -3.30 -9.17
CA GLU A 66 2.69 -1.91 -8.75
C GLU A 66 1.60 -1.60 -7.72
N ILE A 67 1.92 -0.70 -6.78
CA ILE A 67 0.95 -0.05 -5.90
C ILE A 67 1.05 1.46 -6.05
N CYS A 68 -0.11 2.06 -6.27
CA CYS A 68 -0.34 3.48 -6.41
C CYS A 68 -1.15 4.01 -5.24
N LEU A 69 -0.66 5.04 -4.56
CA LEU A 69 -1.42 5.72 -3.51
C LEU A 69 -1.49 7.21 -3.83
N SER A 70 -2.67 7.81 -3.62
CA SER A 70 -2.84 9.24 -3.69
C SER A 70 -3.44 9.75 -2.38
N GLU A 71 -2.61 10.43 -1.57
CA GLU A 71 -3.09 11.01 -0.30
C GLU A 71 -4.12 12.12 -0.56
N THR A 72 -3.97 12.84 -1.67
CA THR A 72 -4.88 13.93 -2.07
C THR A 72 -6.24 13.42 -2.51
N LYS A 73 -6.27 12.37 -3.34
CA LYS A 73 -7.52 11.74 -3.80
C LYS A 73 -8.08 10.71 -2.81
N ARG A 74 -7.32 10.37 -1.77
CA ARG A 74 -7.69 9.41 -0.71
C ARG A 74 -8.10 8.04 -1.27
N ASN A 75 -7.38 7.60 -2.28
CA ASN A 75 -7.57 6.32 -2.92
C ASN A 75 -6.21 5.66 -3.21
N ALA A 76 -6.26 4.37 -3.51
CA ALA A 76 -5.12 3.60 -3.96
C ALA A 76 -5.53 2.58 -5.03
N HIS A 77 -4.55 2.11 -5.78
CA HIS A 77 -4.68 1.08 -6.79
C HIS A 77 -3.53 0.09 -6.67
N LEU A 78 -3.83 -1.19 -6.83
CA LEU A 78 -2.85 -2.27 -6.82
C LEU A 78 -3.05 -3.09 -8.08
N SER A 79 -1.95 -3.29 -8.82
CA SER A 79 -1.91 -4.15 -9.99
C SER A 79 -1.11 -5.41 -9.68
N TYR A 80 -1.70 -6.56 -9.98
CA TYR A 80 -1.05 -7.87 -9.87
C TYR A 80 -0.29 -8.19 -11.15
N THR A 81 0.73 -9.04 -11.05
CA THR A 81 1.54 -9.44 -12.21
C THR A 81 0.78 -10.32 -13.21
N ASP A 82 -0.33 -10.94 -12.79
CA ASP A 82 -1.25 -11.69 -13.65
C ASP A 82 -2.27 -10.80 -14.40
N GLY A 83 -2.22 -9.48 -14.19
CA GLY A 83 -3.13 -8.50 -14.78
C GLY A 83 -4.39 -8.24 -13.96
N GLY A 84 -4.55 -8.87 -12.80
CA GLY A 84 -5.61 -8.52 -11.86
C GLY A 84 -5.39 -7.12 -11.27
N GLU A 85 -6.48 -6.47 -10.84
CA GLU A 85 -6.43 -5.13 -10.25
C GLU A 85 -7.33 -5.04 -9.02
N ARG A 86 -6.93 -4.21 -8.06
CA ARG A 86 -7.77 -3.80 -6.92
C ARG A 86 -7.68 -2.31 -6.69
N CYS A 87 -8.82 -1.72 -6.35
CA CYS A 87 -8.91 -0.32 -5.99
C CYS A 87 -9.34 -0.19 -4.54
N PHE A 88 -8.78 0.80 -3.86
CA PHE A 88 -9.07 1.05 -2.46
C PHE A 88 -9.46 2.51 -2.25
N GLY A 89 -10.44 2.73 -1.39
CA GLY A 89 -10.82 4.05 -0.90
C GLY A 89 -10.48 4.17 0.58
N GLN A 90 -10.06 5.36 1.01
CA GLN A 90 -9.84 5.63 2.43
C GLN A 90 -11.15 5.41 3.19
N SER A 91 -11.14 4.50 4.16
CA SER A 91 -12.30 4.16 4.97
C SER A 91 -12.21 4.72 6.39
N SER A 92 -11.01 4.89 6.93
CA SER A 92 -10.83 5.55 8.22
C SER A 92 -9.43 6.14 8.40
N ARG A 93 -9.32 7.07 9.35
CA ARG A 93 -8.06 7.64 9.81
C ARG A 93 -8.10 7.78 11.33
N SER A 94 -7.03 7.41 11.99
CA SER A 94 -6.89 7.44 13.44
C SER A 94 -5.55 8.08 13.82
N ASN A 95 -5.56 8.88 14.87
CA ASN A 95 -4.35 9.40 15.50
C ASN A 95 -4.21 8.72 16.88
N VAL A 96 -3.13 7.98 17.09
CA VAL A 96 -2.93 7.17 18.30
C VAL A 96 -1.49 7.28 18.81
N THR A 97 -1.29 7.06 20.10
CA THR A 97 0.06 6.88 20.66
C THR A 97 0.55 5.47 20.31
N CYS A 98 1.70 5.39 19.63
CA CYS A 98 2.27 4.12 19.12
C CYS A 98 3.69 3.85 19.67
N GLY A 99 4.13 4.63 20.66
CA GLY A 99 5.39 4.48 21.36
C GLY A 99 5.53 5.55 22.43
N THR A 100 6.61 5.51 23.20
CA THR A 100 6.89 6.54 24.23
C THR A 100 7.10 7.90 23.55
N ASN A 101 6.16 8.84 23.75
CA ASN A 101 6.16 10.16 23.13
C ASN A 101 6.11 10.14 21.59
N VAL A 102 5.60 9.06 20.98
CA VAL A 102 5.44 8.96 19.53
C VAL A 102 3.96 8.82 19.21
N THR A 103 3.44 9.73 18.39
CA THR A 103 2.10 9.62 17.83
C THR A 103 2.18 9.06 16.41
N CYS A 104 1.15 8.32 16.03
CA CYS A 104 1.01 7.72 14.71
C CYS A 104 -0.32 8.16 14.10
N ASP A 105 -0.26 8.67 12.87
CA ASP A 105 -1.41 8.77 12.00
C ASP A 105 -1.54 7.46 11.21
N ILE A 106 -2.59 6.70 11.50
CA ILE A 106 -2.89 5.44 10.81
C ILE A 106 -4.07 5.70 9.88
N THR A 107 -3.90 5.43 8.60
CA THR A 107 -4.99 5.51 7.61
C THR A 107 -5.27 4.14 7.04
N PHE A 108 -6.56 3.76 7.02
CA PHE A 108 -7.02 2.51 6.45
C PHE A 108 -7.71 2.79 5.11
N PHE A 109 -7.36 1.98 4.12
CA PHE A 109 -8.02 1.95 2.82
C PHE A 109 -8.60 0.56 2.62
N THR A 110 -9.89 0.48 2.34
CA THR A 110 -10.58 -0.78 2.07
C THR A 110 -10.95 -0.86 0.60
N GLU A 111 -11.09 -2.08 0.11
CA GLU A 111 -11.47 -2.34 -1.27
C GLU A 111 -12.77 -1.64 -1.65
N THR A 112 -12.77 -1.03 -2.84
CA THR A 112 -13.90 -0.31 -3.45
C THR A 112 -13.97 -0.67 -4.92
N GLU A 113 -15.09 -0.35 -5.57
CA GLU A 113 -15.16 -0.43 -7.03
C GLU A 113 -14.04 0.37 -7.69
N CYS A 114 -13.50 -0.17 -8.78
CA CYS A 114 -12.42 0.47 -9.51
C CYS A 114 -12.92 1.67 -10.31
N ASN A 115 -12.76 2.85 -9.71
CA ASN A 115 -12.91 4.14 -10.36
C ASN A 115 -11.56 4.88 -10.49
N TRP A 116 -10.44 4.15 -10.33
CA TRP A 116 -9.11 4.74 -10.35
C TRP A 116 -8.85 5.43 -11.68
N LYS A 117 -8.82 6.77 -11.63
CA LYS A 117 -8.39 7.63 -12.72
C LYS A 117 -7.13 8.33 -12.30
N TRP A 118 -5.99 7.80 -12.75
CA TRP A 118 -4.75 8.55 -12.68
C TRP A 118 -4.93 9.83 -13.50
N ALA A 119 -4.51 10.98 -12.95
CA ALA A 119 -4.42 12.18 -13.77
C ALA A 119 -3.39 11.88 -14.87
N ALA A 120 -3.79 12.03 -16.14
CA ALA A 120 -2.86 11.91 -17.26
C ALA A 120 -1.63 12.81 -17.00
N GLY A 121 -0.45 12.21 -16.92
CA GLY A 121 0.81 12.95 -16.66
C GLY A 121 1.79 12.27 -15.70
N PHE A 122 1.41 11.20 -15.01
CA PHE A 122 2.35 10.29 -14.37
C PHE A 122 2.31 8.98 -15.16
N ASP A 123 3.07 8.97 -16.23
CA ASP A 123 3.28 7.79 -17.03
C ASP A 123 4.06 6.80 -16.17
N SER A 124 3.54 5.58 -15.98
CA SER A 124 4.33 4.43 -15.52
C SER A 124 5.39 4.00 -16.56
N SER A 125 5.54 4.80 -17.62
CA SER A 125 6.63 4.79 -18.59
C SER A 125 7.95 5.24 -17.99
N ASP A 126 8.47 4.46 -17.04
CA ASP A 126 9.88 4.15 -17.10
C ASP A 126 10.03 2.63 -17.27
N THR A 127 9.98 2.24 -18.54
CA THR A 127 10.48 0.96 -19.07
C THR A 127 9.58 -0.28 -18.91
N LYS A 128 8.46 -0.32 -19.64
CA LYS A 128 8.11 -1.55 -20.36
C LYS A 128 7.74 -1.18 -21.79
N THR A 129 8.76 -1.06 -22.62
CA THR A 129 8.64 -1.08 -24.08
C THR A 129 7.80 -2.30 -24.44
N ARG A 130 6.49 -2.08 -24.63
CA ARG A 130 5.63 -2.99 -25.36
C ARG A 130 6.13 -2.97 -26.80
N THR A 131 7.19 -3.73 -27.06
CA THR A 131 7.49 -4.22 -28.40
C THR A 131 6.37 -5.18 -28.74
N VAL A 132 5.25 -4.63 -29.22
CA VAL A 132 4.28 -5.41 -30.00
C VAL A 132 4.95 -5.58 -31.36
N GLU A 133 5.84 -6.56 -31.47
CA GLU A 133 6.17 -7.13 -32.77
C GLU A 133 4.93 -7.87 -33.26
N ILE A 134 4.13 -7.17 -34.06
CA ILE A 134 3.08 -7.76 -34.86
C ILE A 134 3.77 -8.65 -35.89
N GLU A 135 3.67 -9.97 -35.71
CA GLU A 135 3.85 -10.90 -36.82
C GLU A 135 2.83 -10.59 -37.91
N GLY A 136 3.31 -10.40 -39.15
CA GLY A 136 2.56 -10.75 -40.35
C GLY A 136 2.28 -9.65 -41.37
N ARG A 137 3.22 -9.42 -42.28
CA ARG A 137 2.98 -9.54 -43.74
C ARG A 137 4.27 -9.54 -44.56
#